data_AF-A0A2Z2MY09-F1
#
_entry.id   AF-A0A2Z2MY09-F1
#
_cell.length_a   1.000
_cell.length_b   1.000
_cell.length_c   1.000
_cell.angle_alpha   90.00
_cell.angle_beta   90.00
_cell.angle_gamma   90.00
#
_symmetry.space_group_name_H-M   'P 1'
#
loop_
_entity.id
_entity.type
_entity.pdbx_description
1 polymer ?
#
loop_
_entity_poly.entity_id
_entity_poly.type
_entity_poly.pdbx_seq_one_letter_code
_entity_poly.pdbx_strand_id
1 'polypeptide(L)'
;MSAALARRGRNEELDTSQPATLESEPPQDVFTDEALQDKKPEHKRSAYLNSLWRKYKDEFRAYMEGQVNEGKLSKARLRDYWNGLNRFFKEHKINEAIDFLNIDHITDSQVKGLKKFFNFLKQFKYKEVDMMEIEAMNRQIKVKASPKLEGKPADEKTMKGILTNLEKDKDYRYYLYLTLIYTGGRASQIFNLLKDIGAGKVKKYEDFGDVVAFNLQKYEKGKKPAYFAIMPKYLAEELLSHKDLFKKMPASEKNIKFMKTASKKKAGASNIRDWFFNKAFYELNGDLNRVNFIQSRGEKGPWTSYAARFKALKGAVKEYKKLMEKGMFAFLS
;
A
#
# COMPACT_ATOMS: atom_id res chain seq x y z
N MET A 1 47.70 37.62 -27.12
CA MET A 1 49.04 38.20 -26.94
C MET A 1 49.27 38.39 -25.45
N SER A 2 50.45 37.96 -25.00
CA SER A 2 51.11 38.07 -23.69
C SER A 2 51.00 39.46 -23.05
N ALA A 3 51.33 39.73 -21.79
CA ALA A 3 52.32 39.17 -20.86
C ALA A 3 51.97 39.72 -19.45
N ALA A 4 52.08 38.97 -18.34
CA ALA A 4 53.29 38.60 -17.59
C ALA A 4 53.75 39.63 -16.52
N LEU A 5 54.44 39.06 -15.53
CA LEU A 5 55.25 39.62 -14.43
C LEU A 5 54.53 39.76 -13.08
N ALA A 6 55.11 39.39 -11.94
CA ALA A 6 56.27 38.57 -11.58
C ALA A 6 56.30 38.55 -10.05
N ARG A 7 56.74 37.44 -9.44
CA ARG A 7 57.64 37.46 -8.26
C ARG A 7 58.21 36.07 -7.99
N ARG A 8 59.51 35.96 -8.25
CA ARG A 8 60.51 35.03 -7.67
C ARG A 8 60.32 34.96 -6.14
N GLY A 9 60.63 33.91 -5.39
CA GLY A 9 61.46 32.72 -5.61
C GLY A 9 62.17 32.42 -4.29
N ARG A 10 62.22 31.15 -3.86
CA ARG A 10 63.28 30.63 -2.99
C ARG A 10 63.25 29.10 -3.01
N ASN A 11 64.29 28.54 -3.62
CA ASN A 11 64.70 27.15 -3.49
C ASN A 11 65.37 26.99 -2.13
N GLU A 12 65.00 25.95 -1.38
CA GLU A 12 65.88 25.34 -0.39
C GLU A 12 66.01 23.85 -0.76
N GLU A 13 67.24 23.47 -1.07
CA GLU A 13 67.70 22.11 -1.27
C GLU A 13 67.67 21.39 0.08
N LEU A 14 67.05 20.22 0.13
CA LEU A 14 67.14 19.31 1.27
C LEU A 14 68.09 18.17 0.91
N ASP A 15 69.25 18.24 1.57
CA ASP A 15 70.36 17.30 1.56
C ASP A 15 69.92 15.89 1.99
N THR A 16 70.13 14.90 1.13
CA THR A 16 69.79 13.49 1.32
C THR A 16 70.99 12.67 1.80
N SER A 17 71.70 13.12 2.83
CA SER A 17 72.84 12.38 3.37
C SER A 17 72.84 12.29 4.90
N GLN A 18 71.93 11.48 5.45
CA GLN A 18 72.15 10.88 6.77
C GLN A 18 71.78 9.37 6.76
N PRO A 19 72.69 8.48 7.20
CA PRO A 19 72.42 7.05 7.30
C PRO A 19 71.52 6.76 8.51
N ALA A 20 70.50 5.92 8.28
CA ALA A 20 69.58 5.46 9.31
C ALA A 20 70.28 4.55 10.33
N THR A 21 70.34 4.99 11.58
CA THR A 21 70.68 4.16 12.73
C THR A 21 69.49 3.25 13.08
N LEU A 22 69.69 1.95 12.91
CA LEU A 22 68.81 0.89 13.41
C LEU A 22 69.09 0.70 14.90
N GLU A 23 68.19 1.18 15.77
CA GLU A 23 68.18 0.81 17.18
C GLU A 23 67.01 -0.13 17.48
N SER A 24 67.39 -1.37 17.83
CA SER A 24 66.79 -2.29 18.81
C SER A 24 65.29 -2.60 18.75
N GLU A 25 65.03 -3.87 18.42
CA GLU A 25 63.94 -4.80 18.81
C GLU A 25 62.64 -4.27 19.45
N PRO A 26 61.46 -4.69 18.95
CA PRO A 26 60.19 -4.43 19.62
C PRO A 26 60.07 -5.28 20.91
N PRO A 27 59.49 -4.72 22.00
CA PRO A 27 59.31 -5.47 23.24
C PRO A 27 58.37 -6.67 23.03
N GLN A 28 58.83 -7.83 23.52
CA GLN A 28 58.11 -9.09 23.59
C GLN A 28 56.82 -8.98 24.43
N ASP A 29 55.81 -9.72 24.01
CA ASP A 29 54.64 -10.21 24.75
C ASP A 29 54.08 -9.33 25.89
N VAL A 30 53.03 -8.57 25.57
CA VAL A 30 52.08 -8.04 26.58
C VAL A 30 50.64 -8.36 26.19
N PHE A 31 50.40 -9.57 25.68
CA PHE A 31 49.07 -10.18 25.72
C PHE A 31 49.08 -11.29 26.78
N THR A 32 49.04 -10.90 28.05
CA THR A 32 48.59 -11.82 29.08
C THR A 32 47.08 -12.02 28.92
N ASP A 33 46.67 -13.28 28.72
CA ASP A 33 45.27 -13.74 28.66
C ASP A 33 44.46 -13.46 29.96
N GLU A 34 45.06 -12.79 30.95
CA GLU A 34 44.45 -12.46 32.23
C GLU A 34 43.66 -11.14 32.22
N ALA A 35 43.74 -10.33 31.16
CA ALA A 35 42.98 -9.07 31.05
C ALA A 35 41.54 -9.22 30.50
N LEU A 36 41.07 -10.45 30.23
CA LEU A 36 39.76 -10.71 29.61
C LEU A 36 38.72 -11.41 30.49
N GLN A 37 38.91 -11.47 31.82
CA GLN A 37 37.90 -12.00 32.73
C GLN A 37 37.29 -10.96 33.65
N ASP A 38 36.70 -9.91 33.07
CA ASP A 38 35.54 -9.28 33.70
C ASP A 38 34.34 -10.22 33.53
N LYS A 39 34.10 -11.05 34.55
CA LYS A 39 32.87 -11.82 34.72
C LYS A 39 31.68 -10.85 34.76
N LYS A 40 31.11 -10.55 33.59
CA LYS A 40 29.78 -9.95 33.50
C LYS A 40 28.80 -10.88 34.22
N PRO A 41 28.02 -10.38 35.19
CA PRO A 41 27.03 -11.22 35.85
C PRO A 41 26.03 -11.70 34.80
N GLU A 42 25.86 -13.02 34.77
CA GLU A 42 24.95 -13.76 33.91
C GLU A 42 23.49 -13.54 34.34
N HIS A 43 23.05 -12.27 34.34
CA HIS A 43 21.63 -11.98 34.30
C HIS A 43 21.17 -12.33 32.88
N LYS A 44 20.24 -13.29 32.75
CA LYS A 44 19.41 -13.48 31.56
C LYS A 44 18.92 -12.11 31.09
N ARG A 45 19.65 -11.46 30.17
CA ARG A 45 19.26 -10.18 29.59
C ARG A 45 17.99 -10.44 28.82
N SER A 46 16.86 -10.13 29.45
CA SER A 46 15.59 -10.00 28.76
C SER A 46 15.85 -9.12 27.54
N ALA A 47 15.68 -9.67 26.34
CA ALA A 47 16.09 -9.00 25.12
C ALA A 47 15.66 -7.51 25.09
N TYR A 48 16.58 -6.61 24.76
CA TYR A 48 16.42 -5.15 24.99
C TYR A 48 15.09 -4.62 24.45
N LEU A 49 14.79 -4.83 23.16
CA LEU A 49 13.54 -4.34 22.57
C LEU A 49 12.30 -5.04 23.15
N ASN A 50 12.40 -6.32 23.51
CA ASN A 50 11.32 -7.03 24.20
C ASN A 50 11.06 -6.47 25.60
N SER A 51 12.08 -5.93 26.27
CA SER A 51 11.93 -5.27 27.57
C SER A 51 11.18 -3.95 27.42
N LEU A 52 11.55 -3.15 26.41
CA LEU A 52 10.84 -1.93 26.04
C LEU A 52 9.38 -2.20 25.67
N TRP A 53 9.11 -3.24 24.88
CA TRP A 53 7.74 -3.64 24.56
C TRP A 53 6.95 -3.99 25.82
N ARG A 54 7.51 -4.81 26.72
CA ARG A 54 6.82 -5.20 27.96
C ARG A 54 6.51 -4.01 28.85
N LYS A 55 7.44 -3.05 28.94
CA LYS A 55 7.29 -1.84 29.73
C LYS A 55 6.24 -0.90 29.13
N TYR A 56 6.34 -0.64 27.82
CA TYR A 56 5.60 0.45 27.18
C TYR A 56 4.39 0.04 26.33
N LYS A 57 4.03 -1.25 26.30
CA LYS A 57 2.94 -1.74 25.43
C LYS A 57 1.61 -1.01 25.71
N ASP A 58 1.30 -0.73 26.97
CA ASP A 58 -0.01 -0.21 27.35
C ASP A 58 -0.11 1.31 27.06
N GLU A 59 0.96 2.09 27.31
CA GLU A 59 1.00 3.49 26.86
C GLU A 59 1.05 3.59 25.33
N PHE A 60 1.77 2.69 24.66
CA PHE A 60 1.76 2.63 23.20
C PHE A 60 0.36 2.34 22.66
N ARG A 61 -0.41 1.48 23.34
CA ARG A 61 -1.81 1.22 22.97
C ARG A 61 -2.66 2.47 23.11
N ALA A 62 -2.56 3.18 24.24
CA ALA A 62 -3.28 4.43 24.46
C ALA A 62 -2.92 5.48 23.40
N TYR A 63 -1.64 5.61 23.07
CA TYR A 63 -1.15 6.46 21.98
C TYR A 63 -1.80 6.11 20.62
N MET A 64 -1.88 4.82 20.31
CA MET A 64 -2.50 4.33 19.07
C MET A 64 -4.01 4.56 19.03
N GLU A 65 -4.69 4.42 20.17
CA GLU A 65 -6.12 4.72 20.32
C GLU A 65 -6.41 6.21 20.14
N GLY A 66 -5.53 7.10 20.65
CA GLY A 66 -5.57 8.53 20.36
C GLY A 66 -5.53 8.82 18.85
N GLN A 67 -4.65 8.16 18.10
CA GLN A 67 -4.60 8.28 16.63
C GLN A 67 -5.87 7.77 15.94
N VAL A 68 -6.58 6.81 16.54
CA VAL A 68 -7.87 6.34 16.01
C VAL A 68 -8.95 7.41 16.23
N ASN A 69 -8.99 8.02 17.41
CA ASN A 69 -9.95 9.07 17.74
C ASN A 69 -9.75 10.31 16.85
N GLU A 70 -8.50 10.63 16.53
CA GLU A 70 -8.11 11.70 15.58
C GLU A 70 -8.34 11.33 14.10
N GLY A 71 -8.82 10.12 13.80
CA GLY A 71 -9.03 9.65 12.42
C GLY A 71 -7.76 9.37 11.62
N LYS A 72 -6.58 9.47 12.24
CA LYS A 72 -5.26 9.17 11.62
C LYS A 72 -5.01 7.66 11.46
N LEU A 73 -5.72 6.84 12.23
CA LEU A 73 -5.64 5.38 12.19
C LEU A 73 -7.04 4.76 12.23
N SER A 74 -7.26 3.64 11.54
CA SER A 74 -8.53 2.91 11.68
C SER A 74 -8.46 1.85 12.78
N LYS A 75 -9.59 1.58 13.46
CA LYS A 75 -9.70 0.52 14.49
C LYS A 75 -9.18 -0.84 14.01
N ALA A 76 -9.51 -1.20 12.77
CA ALA A 76 -9.05 -2.45 12.17
C ALA A 76 -7.52 -2.49 12.07
N ARG A 77 -6.89 -1.37 11.69
CA ARG A 77 -5.46 -1.28 11.50
C ARG A 77 -4.69 -1.25 12.84
N LEU A 78 -5.25 -0.62 13.86
CA LEU A 78 -4.76 -0.72 15.23
C LEU A 78 -4.71 -2.19 15.67
N ARG A 79 -5.82 -2.92 15.52
CA ARG A 79 -5.90 -4.34 15.87
C ARG A 79 -4.87 -5.18 15.12
N ASP A 80 -4.72 -4.95 13.81
CA ASP A 80 -3.76 -5.70 13.00
C ASP A 80 -2.30 -5.45 13.46
N TYR A 81 -1.95 -4.20 13.80
CA TYR A 81 -0.63 -3.86 14.33
C TYR A 81 -0.40 -4.41 15.72
N TRP A 82 -1.38 -4.28 16.61
CA TRP A 82 -1.30 -4.79 17.98
C TRP A 82 -1.10 -6.30 18.02
N ASN A 83 -1.91 -7.04 17.26
CA ASN A 83 -1.79 -8.50 17.16
C ASN A 83 -0.47 -8.91 16.49
N GLY A 84 -0.04 -8.16 15.47
CA GLY A 84 1.25 -8.37 14.82
C GLY A 84 2.42 -8.22 15.80
N LEU A 85 2.44 -7.14 16.58
CA LEU A 85 3.50 -6.88 17.57
C LEU A 85 3.53 -7.91 18.70
N ASN A 86 2.36 -8.25 19.26
CA ASN A 86 2.29 -9.29 20.31
C ASN A 86 2.84 -10.63 19.81
N ARG A 87 2.51 -11.01 18.58
CA ARG A 87 3.06 -12.21 17.95
C ARG A 87 4.56 -12.08 17.73
N PHE A 88 5.02 -10.96 17.19
CA PHE A 88 6.45 -10.69 16.95
C PHE A 88 7.28 -10.81 18.23
N PHE A 89 6.88 -10.16 19.31
CA PHE A 89 7.62 -10.20 20.58
C PHE A 89 7.49 -11.52 21.36
N LYS A 90 6.53 -12.36 20.98
CA LYS A 90 6.44 -13.75 21.44
C LYS A 90 7.45 -14.64 20.72
N GLU A 91 7.58 -14.47 19.40
CA GLU A 91 8.40 -15.32 18.52
C GLU A 91 9.88 -14.92 18.47
N HIS A 92 10.20 -13.63 18.65
CA HIS A 92 11.55 -13.11 18.47
C HIS A 92 12.08 -12.42 19.73
N LYS A 93 13.39 -12.54 19.95
CA LYS A 93 14.15 -11.87 21.01
C LYS A 93 15.16 -10.94 20.36
N ILE A 94 14.96 -9.63 20.51
CA ILE A 94 15.75 -8.59 19.84
C ILE A 94 16.49 -7.76 20.87
N ASN A 95 17.82 -7.85 20.85
CA ASN A 95 18.73 -7.03 21.61
C ASN A 95 19.20 -5.84 20.78
N GLU A 96 19.61 -6.11 19.54
CA GLU A 96 20.32 -5.16 18.68
C GLU A 96 19.76 -5.18 17.26
N ALA A 97 20.09 -4.15 16.48
CA ALA A 97 19.63 -3.99 15.11
C ALA A 97 20.03 -5.17 14.22
N ILE A 98 21.20 -5.77 14.48
CA ILE A 98 21.70 -6.93 13.72
C ILE A 98 20.79 -8.16 13.87
N ASP A 99 20.06 -8.29 14.98
CA ASP A 99 19.16 -9.44 15.22
C ASP A 99 18.02 -9.50 14.20
N PHE A 100 17.64 -8.36 13.60
CA PHE A 100 16.63 -8.34 12.53
C PHE A 100 17.09 -9.06 11.26
N LEU A 101 18.40 -9.20 11.04
CA LEU A 101 18.94 -9.94 9.89
C LEU A 101 18.72 -11.45 10.02
N ASN A 102 18.59 -11.94 11.25
CA ASN A 102 18.37 -13.36 11.56
C ASN A 102 16.88 -13.77 11.51
N ILE A 103 15.99 -12.88 11.05
CA ILE A 103 14.56 -13.15 10.95
C ILE A 103 14.18 -13.40 9.50
N ASP A 104 13.89 -14.66 9.16
CA ASP A 104 13.51 -15.09 7.81
C ASP A 104 12.35 -14.28 7.23
N HIS A 105 11.34 -14.01 8.06
CA HIS A 105 10.13 -13.33 7.63
C HIS A 105 9.52 -12.44 8.70
N ILE A 106 9.45 -11.13 8.41
CA ILE A 106 8.65 -10.17 9.17
C ILE A 106 7.50 -9.72 8.29
N THR A 107 6.27 -9.92 8.76
CA THR A 107 5.07 -9.53 8.01
C THR A 107 4.94 -8.00 7.92
N ASP A 108 4.25 -7.54 6.89
CA ASP A 108 3.97 -6.11 6.66
C ASP A 108 3.31 -5.40 7.85
N SER A 109 2.42 -6.10 8.57
CA SER A 109 1.75 -5.59 9.76
C SER A 109 2.72 -5.48 10.93
N GLN A 110 3.63 -6.43 11.11
CA GLN A 110 4.69 -6.38 12.11
C GLN A 110 5.67 -5.23 11.83
N VAL A 111 6.16 -5.09 10.59
CA VAL A 111 7.04 -3.97 10.21
C VAL A 111 6.38 -2.63 10.49
N LYS A 112 5.14 -2.43 10.00
CA LYS A 112 4.42 -1.15 10.20
C LYS A 112 4.09 -0.90 11.67
N GLY A 113 3.80 -1.95 12.44
CA GLY A 113 3.62 -1.88 13.89
C GLY A 113 4.91 -1.45 14.60
N LEU A 114 6.04 -2.10 14.28
CA LEU A 114 7.35 -1.80 14.86
C LEU A 114 7.77 -0.37 14.55
N LYS A 115 7.61 0.10 13.31
CA LYS A 115 7.88 1.51 12.96
C LYS A 115 7.05 2.50 13.77
N LYS A 116 5.78 2.18 14.02
CA LYS A 116 4.94 3.02 14.88
C LYS A 116 5.40 2.98 16.33
N PHE A 117 5.80 1.83 16.83
CA PHE A 117 6.36 1.68 18.18
C PHE A 117 7.68 2.45 18.34
N PHE A 118 8.60 2.36 17.37
CA PHE A 118 9.83 3.16 17.36
C PHE A 118 9.56 4.66 17.29
N ASN A 119 8.58 5.08 16.48
CA ASN A 119 8.19 6.50 16.45
C ASN A 119 7.58 6.96 17.77
N PHE A 120 6.81 6.12 18.45
CA PHE A 120 6.32 6.38 19.80
C PHE A 120 7.48 6.58 20.77
N LEU A 121 8.43 5.64 20.84
CA LEU A 121 9.60 5.76 21.73
C LEU A 121 10.40 7.04 21.47
N LYS A 122 10.63 7.37 20.19
CA LYS A 122 11.31 8.62 19.79
C LYS A 122 10.53 9.89 20.12
N GLN A 123 9.20 9.84 20.06
CA GLN A 123 8.35 10.99 20.36
C GLN A 123 8.39 11.33 21.86
N PHE A 124 8.37 10.32 22.72
CA PHE A 124 8.32 10.50 24.17
C PHE A 124 9.70 10.55 24.84
N LYS A 125 10.77 10.17 24.13
CA LYS A 125 12.18 10.32 24.55
C LYS A 125 12.47 9.85 25.99
N TYR A 126 12.02 8.64 26.32
CA TYR A 126 12.31 8.02 27.62
C TYR A 126 13.82 7.93 27.85
N LYS A 127 14.29 8.30 29.05
CA LYS A 127 15.73 8.44 29.38
C LYS A 127 16.51 7.13 29.26
N GLU A 128 15.85 6.02 29.58
CA GLU A 128 16.38 4.66 29.59
C GLU A 128 16.40 4.00 28.21
N VAL A 129 15.90 4.69 27.18
CA VAL A 129 15.85 4.17 25.81
C VAL A 129 17.04 4.73 25.03
N ASP A 130 17.92 3.83 24.61
CA ASP A 130 18.96 4.10 23.61
C ASP A 130 18.32 4.44 22.26
N MET A 131 18.29 5.73 21.93
CA MET A 131 17.70 6.24 20.69
C MET A 131 18.54 5.90 19.47
N MET A 132 19.87 5.80 19.59
CA MET A 132 20.74 5.43 18.47
C MET A 132 20.42 4.00 18.04
N GLU A 133 20.25 3.11 19.02
CA GLU A 133 19.87 1.74 18.77
C GLU A 133 18.45 1.62 18.18
N ILE A 134 17.46 2.35 18.70
CA ILE A 134 16.11 2.39 18.11
C ILE A 134 16.13 2.89 16.66
N GLU A 135 16.97 3.88 16.34
CA GLU A 135 17.13 4.34 14.96
C GLU A 135 17.78 3.30 14.06
N ALA A 136 18.82 2.61 14.54
CA ALA A 136 19.48 1.52 13.82
C ALA A 136 18.47 0.39 13.53
N MET A 137 17.73 -0.06 14.54
CA MET A 137 16.65 -1.05 14.39
C MET A 137 15.61 -0.62 13.35
N ASN A 138 15.17 0.64 13.38
CA ASN A 138 14.19 1.18 12.43
C ASN A 138 14.69 1.19 10.97
N ARG A 139 16.00 1.32 10.75
CA ARG A 139 16.61 1.25 9.40
C ARG A 139 16.64 -0.18 8.87
N GLN A 140 16.79 -1.18 9.74
CA GLN A 140 16.82 -2.59 9.35
C GLN A 140 15.43 -3.10 8.94
N ILE A 141 14.37 -2.65 9.61
CA ILE A 141 13.01 -3.04 9.25
C ILE A 141 12.50 -2.30 8.00
N LYS A 142 12.71 -2.88 6.83
CA LYS A 142 12.19 -2.36 5.56
C LYS A 142 10.81 -2.93 5.30
N VAL A 143 9.85 -2.05 4.99
CA VAL A 143 8.57 -2.48 4.41
C VAL A 143 8.94 -3.01 3.03
N LYS A 144 8.90 -4.33 2.83
CA LYS A 144 9.07 -4.89 1.49
C LYS A 144 8.01 -4.24 0.61
N ALA A 145 8.43 -3.68 -0.52
CA ALA A 145 7.46 -3.30 -1.54
C ALA A 145 6.61 -4.54 -1.79
N SER A 146 5.28 -4.41 -1.71
CA SER A 146 4.42 -5.52 -2.11
C SER A 146 4.92 -5.96 -3.48
N PRO A 147 5.20 -7.26 -3.70
CA PRO A 147 5.66 -7.72 -5.00
C PRO A 147 4.70 -7.11 -6.02
N LYS A 148 5.24 -6.53 -7.10
CA LYS A 148 4.43 -6.15 -8.25
C LYS A 148 3.84 -7.45 -8.75
N LEU A 149 2.69 -7.84 -8.19
CA LEU A 149 1.92 -8.96 -8.68
C LEU A 149 1.65 -8.57 -10.13
N GLU A 150 2.29 -9.27 -11.05
CA GLU A 150 1.78 -9.38 -12.40
C GLU A 150 0.28 -9.67 -12.23
N GLY A 151 -0.54 -8.74 -12.71
CA GLY A 151 -1.98 -8.82 -12.49
C GLY A 151 -2.45 -10.21 -12.87
N LYS A 152 -3.35 -10.78 -12.07
CA LYS A 152 -3.95 -12.08 -12.39
C LYS A 152 -5.31 -11.78 -13.03
N PRO A 153 -5.38 -11.43 -14.32
CA PRO A 153 -6.64 -11.08 -14.95
C PRO A 153 -7.63 -12.24 -14.80
N ALA A 154 -8.89 -11.91 -14.58
CA ALA A 154 -9.96 -12.88 -14.62
C ALA A 154 -10.11 -13.43 -16.05
N ASP A 155 -10.47 -14.70 -16.14
CA ASP A 155 -10.85 -15.35 -17.40
C ASP A 155 -12.32 -15.02 -17.76
N GLU A 156 -12.57 -14.64 -19.01
CA GLU A 156 -13.90 -14.21 -19.49
C GLU A 156 -14.95 -15.33 -19.37
N LYS A 157 -14.57 -16.59 -19.67
CA LYS A 157 -15.46 -17.75 -19.51
C LYS A 157 -15.87 -17.95 -18.06
N THR A 158 -14.92 -17.83 -17.13
CA THR A 158 -15.18 -17.91 -15.69
C THR A 158 -16.06 -16.76 -15.21
N MET A 159 -15.81 -15.53 -15.68
CA MET A 159 -16.65 -14.37 -15.37
C MET A 159 -18.08 -14.57 -15.86
N LYS A 160 -18.27 -14.97 -17.13
CA LYS A 160 -19.58 -15.26 -17.72
C LYS A 160 -20.32 -16.33 -16.92
N GLY A 161 -19.65 -17.45 -16.61
CA GLY A 161 -20.24 -18.53 -15.83
C GLY A 161 -20.67 -18.12 -14.41
N ILE A 162 -19.94 -17.21 -13.76
CA ILE A 162 -20.37 -16.63 -12.47
C ILE A 162 -21.59 -15.74 -12.68
N LEU A 163 -21.57 -14.85 -13.68
CA LEU A 163 -22.66 -13.93 -13.97
C LEU A 163 -23.96 -14.67 -14.30
N THR A 164 -23.92 -15.66 -15.19
CA THR A 164 -25.08 -16.51 -15.55
C THR A 164 -25.67 -17.24 -14.35
N ASN A 165 -24.84 -17.67 -13.40
CA ASN A 165 -25.34 -18.28 -12.16
C ASN A 165 -26.04 -17.26 -11.24
N LEU A 166 -25.52 -16.03 -11.17
CA LEU A 166 -26.12 -14.95 -10.38
C LEU A 166 -27.41 -14.40 -11.03
N GLU A 167 -27.50 -14.48 -12.36
CA GLU A 167 -28.65 -14.02 -13.14
C GLU A 167 -29.93 -14.78 -12.81
N LYS A 168 -29.84 -16.01 -12.31
CA LYS A 168 -31.00 -16.81 -11.86
C LYS A 168 -31.80 -16.11 -10.76
N ASP A 169 -31.10 -15.41 -9.86
CA ASP A 169 -31.73 -14.71 -8.73
C ASP A 169 -31.99 -13.23 -9.03
N LYS A 170 -31.28 -12.64 -10.02
CA LYS A 170 -31.21 -11.19 -10.33
C LYS A 170 -31.19 -10.26 -9.11
N ASP A 171 -30.50 -10.67 -8.05
CA ASP A 171 -30.42 -9.88 -6.83
C ASP A 171 -29.22 -8.91 -6.83
N TYR A 172 -28.95 -8.26 -5.69
CA TYR A 172 -27.83 -7.32 -5.57
C TYR A 172 -26.47 -7.92 -5.94
N ARG A 173 -26.29 -9.25 -5.83
CA ARG A 173 -25.02 -9.93 -6.15
C ARG A 173 -24.77 -9.90 -7.64
N TYR A 174 -25.81 -10.16 -8.45
CA TYR A 174 -25.76 -10.05 -9.91
C TYR A 174 -25.33 -8.64 -10.32
N TYR A 175 -26.05 -7.62 -9.83
CA TYR A 175 -25.77 -6.23 -10.16
C TYR A 175 -24.40 -5.75 -9.66
N LEU A 176 -23.96 -6.18 -8.48
CA LEU A 176 -22.61 -5.90 -7.99
C LEU A 176 -21.53 -6.48 -8.92
N TYR A 177 -21.69 -7.74 -9.32
CA TYR A 177 -20.72 -8.41 -10.18
C TYR A 177 -20.69 -7.79 -11.58
N LEU A 178 -21.85 -7.52 -12.17
CA LEU A 178 -21.98 -6.88 -13.47
C LEU A 178 -21.37 -5.47 -13.47
N THR A 179 -21.64 -4.68 -12.44
CA THR A 179 -21.07 -3.32 -12.31
C THR A 179 -19.55 -3.37 -12.18
N LEU A 180 -18.99 -4.37 -11.50
CA LEU A 180 -17.53 -4.54 -11.42
C LEU A 180 -16.91 -4.81 -12.80
N ILE A 181 -17.57 -5.63 -13.62
CA ILE A 181 -17.12 -5.95 -14.99
C ILE A 181 -17.12 -4.68 -15.86
N TYR A 182 -18.23 -3.94 -15.90
CA TYR A 182 -18.32 -2.74 -16.74
C TYR A 182 -17.45 -1.58 -16.29
N THR A 183 -17.16 -1.45 -14.99
CA THR A 183 -16.41 -0.28 -14.49
C THR A 183 -14.92 -0.54 -14.26
N GLY A 184 -14.52 -1.80 -14.03
CA GLY A 184 -13.19 -2.11 -13.49
C GLY A 184 -12.91 -1.42 -12.13
N GLY A 185 -13.96 -0.98 -11.43
CA GLY A 185 -13.86 -0.23 -10.19
C GLY A 185 -13.32 -1.07 -9.03
N ARG A 186 -12.85 -0.41 -7.97
CA ARG A 186 -12.49 -1.15 -6.74
C ARG A 186 -13.77 -1.64 -6.06
N ALA A 187 -13.75 -2.87 -5.56
CA ALA A 187 -14.87 -3.49 -4.83
C ALA A 187 -15.55 -2.51 -3.86
N SER A 188 -14.76 -1.92 -2.96
CA SER A 188 -15.30 -1.00 -1.94
C SER A 188 -15.97 0.25 -2.50
N GLN A 189 -15.50 0.76 -3.64
CA GLN A 189 -16.07 1.96 -4.27
C GLN A 189 -17.39 1.61 -4.95
N ILE A 190 -17.44 0.51 -5.70
CA ILE A 190 -18.66 0.03 -6.36
C ILE A 190 -19.71 -0.43 -5.33
N PHE A 191 -19.29 -1.13 -4.28
CA PHE A 191 -20.15 -1.53 -3.19
C PHE A 191 -20.83 -0.33 -2.52
N ASN A 192 -20.09 0.74 -2.22
CA ASN A 192 -20.67 1.94 -1.63
C ASN A 192 -21.57 2.70 -2.62
N LEU A 193 -21.21 2.74 -3.91
CA LEU A 193 -22.10 3.29 -4.94
C LEU A 193 -23.47 2.61 -4.91
N LEU A 194 -23.52 1.28 -4.94
CA LEU A 194 -24.78 0.53 -4.92
C LEU A 194 -25.57 0.75 -3.63
N LYS A 195 -24.90 0.82 -2.47
CA LYS A 195 -25.57 1.19 -1.22
C LYS A 195 -26.19 2.58 -1.26
N ASP A 196 -25.50 3.54 -1.87
CA ASP A 196 -26.02 4.91 -1.98
C ASP A 196 -27.16 5.01 -3.00
N ILE A 197 -27.18 4.17 -4.04
CA ILE A 197 -28.35 3.99 -4.92
C ILE A 197 -29.52 3.45 -4.10
N GLY A 198 -29.32 2.38 -3.31
CA GLY A 198 -30.38 1.82 -2.46
C GLY A 198 -30.90 2.76 -1.38
N ALA A 199 -30.06 3.69 -0.92
CA ALA A 199 -30.43 4.75 0.00
C ALA A 199 -31.08 5.97 -0.68
N GLY A 200 -31.23 5.98 -2.01
CA GLY A 200 -31.76 7.13 -2.76
C GLY A 200 -30.87 8.38 -2.69
N LYS A 201 -29.59 8.22 -2.32
CA LYS A 201 -28.61 9.31 -2.21
C LYS A 201 -27.97 9.66 -3.55
N VAL A 202 -28.12 8.80 -4.54
CA VAL A 202 -27.67 9.03 -5.91
C VAL A 202 -28.88 9.56 -6.70
N LYS A 203 -28.89 10.89 -6.94
CA LYS A 203 -30.00 11.56 -7.64
C LYS A 203 -29.68 11.96 -9.08
N LYS A 204 -28.39 12.02 -9.46
CA LYS A 204 -27.95 12.42 -10.80
C LYS A 204 -26.57 11.83 -11.12
N TYR A 205 -26.41 11.35 -12.34
CA TYR A 205 -25.15 10.97 -12.97
C TYR A 205 -24.88 11.91 -14.14
N GLU A 206 -23.64 11.96 -14.60
CA GLU A 206 -23.32 12.66 -15.85
C GLU A 206 -23.75 11.75 -17.02
N ASP A 207 -24.68 12.22 -17.84
CA ASP A 207 -25.21 11.50 -19.01
C ASP A 207 -24.42 11.90 -20.27
N PHE A 208 -23.89 10.91 -20.97
CA PHE A 208 -23.14 11.09 -22.20
C PHE A 208 -23.77 10.32 -23.38
N GLY A 209 -25.08 10.09 -23.35
CA GLY A 209 -25.81 9.32 -24.36
C GLY A 209 -25.93 7.85 -23.96
N ASP A 210 -25.22 6.96 -24.64
CA ASP A 210 -25.19 5.51 -24.39
C ASP A 210 -24.35 5.11 -23.16
N VAL A 211 -23.64 6.06 -22.54
CA VAL A 211 -22.75 5.86 -21.39
C VAL A 211 -23.05 6.89 -20.31
N VAL A 212 -22.92 6.50 -19.05
CA VAL A 212 -23.10 7.37 -17.91
C VAL A 212 -21.94 7.28 -16.93
N ALA A 213 -21.80 8.29 -16.07
CA ALA A 213 -20.77 8.31 -15.03
C ALA A 213 -21.31 8.70 -13.65
N PHE A 214 -21.16 7.81 -12.67
CA PHE A 214 -21.46 8.11 -11.26
C PHE A 214 -20.23 8.64 -10.53
N ASN A 215 -20.36 9.74 -9.80
CA ASN A 215 -19.27 10.33 -9.04
C ASN A 215 -18.91 9.46 -7.81
N LEU A 216 -17.63 9.06 -7.70
CA LEU A 216 -17.11 8.23 -6.61
C LEU A 216 -16.21 8.99 -5.62
N GLN A 217 -16.03 10.30 -5.79
CA GLN A 217 -15.03 11.09 -5.06
C GLN A 217 -15.22 11.06 -3.54
N LYS A 218 -16.47 11.00 -3.06
CA LYS A 218 -16.76 10.83 -1.62
C LYS A 218 -16.23 9.54 -1.01
N TYR A 219 -15.85 8.55 -1.82
CA TYR A 219 -15.26 7.28 -1.37
C TYR A 219 -13.73 7.26 -1.48
N GLU A 220 -13.11 8.38 -1.83
CA GLU A 220 -11.67 8.53 -1.89
C GLU A 220 -11.05 8.32 -0.49
N LYS A 221 -10.02 7.46 -0.40
CA LYS A 221 -9.36 7.13 0.88
C LYS A 221 -7.84 7.19 0.74
N GLY A 222 -7.22 8.07 1.51
CA GLY A 222 -5.77 8.26 1.53
C GLY A 222 -5.23 8.68 0.15
N LYS A 223 -4.20 7.98 -0.32
CA LYS A 223 -3.56 8.24 -1.62
C LYS A 223 -4.28 7.61 -2.82
N LYS A 224 -5.30 6.77 -2.60
CA LYS A 224 -5.98 6.03 -3.68
C LYS A 224 -7.12 6.88 -4.23
N PRO A 225 -7.07 7.29 -5.50
CA PRO A 225 -8.11 8.13 -6.07
C PRO A 225 -9.43 7.37 -6.27
N ALA A 226 -10.52 8.13 -6.30
CA ALA A 226 -11.86 7.68 -6.68
C ALA A 226 -12.46 8.75 -7.61
N TYR A 227 -12.55 8.48 -8.91
CA TYR A 227 -13.05 9.46 -9.88
C TYR A 227 -14.52 9.22 -10.18
N PHE A 228 -14.81 8.29 -11.08
CA PHE A 228 -16.15 7.97 -11.55
C PHE A 228 -16.30 6.47 -11.79
N ALA A 229 -17.52 5.95 -11.66
CA ALA A 229 -17.91 4.66 -12.21
C ALA A 229 -18.57 4.92 -13.57
N ILE A 230 -17.85 4.63 -14.66
CA ILE A 230 -18.33 4.79 -16.04
C ILE A 230 -18.91 3.45 -16.48
N MET A 231 -20.13 3.45 -17.02
CA MET A 231 -20.84 2.24 -17.44
C MET A 231 -21.86 2.54 -18.55
N PRO A 232 -22.37 1.52 -19.26
CA PRO A 232 -23.44 1.72 -20.23
C PRO A 232 -24.71 2.26 -19.56
N LYS A 233 -25.48 3.08 -20.28
CA LYS A 233 -26.69 3.73 -19.77
C LYS A 233 -27.74 2.72 -19.31
N TYR A 234 -27.98 1.66 -20.08
CA TYR A 234 -28.99 0.64 -19.74
C TYR A 234 -28.72 0.02 -18.35
N LEU A 235 -27.46 -0.26 -18.02
CA LEU A 235 -27.10 -0.83 -16.72
C LEU A 235 -27.39 0.18 -15.61
N ALA A 236 -27.05 1.45 -15.80
CA ALA A 236 -27.31 2.47 -14.81
C ALA A 236 -28.81 2.69 -14.56
N GLU A 237 -29.62 2.65 -15.61
CA GLU A 237 -31.08 2.72 -15.51
C GLU A 237 -31.63 1.51 -14.75
N GLU A 238 -31.15 0.31 -15.03
CA GLU A 238 -31.51 -0.90 -14.26
C GLU A 238 -31.11 -0.80 -12.78
N LEU A 239 -29.92 -0.28 -12.47
CA LEU A 239 -29.50 -0.09 -11.08
C LEU A 239 -30.44 0.90 -10.36
N LEU A 240 -30.83 1.99 -11.02
CA LEU A 240 -31.70 2.99 -10.41
C LEU A 240 -33.14 2.49 -10.25
N SER A 241 -33.66 1.70 -11.19
CA SER A 241 -35.00 1.11 -11.10
C SER A 241 -35.09 0.03 -10.02
N HIS A 242 -34.02 -0.73 -9.79
CA HIS A 242 -33.96 -1.79 -8.77
C HIS A 242 -33.32 -1.36 -7.44
N LYS A 243 -33.43 -0.08 -7.07
CA LYS A 243 -32.78 0.47 -5.86
C LYS A 243 -33.06 -0.34 -4.58
N ASP A 244 -34.24 -0.92 -4.45
CA ASP A 244 -34.64 -1.67 -3.25
C ASP A 244 -33.84 -2.97 -3.04
N LEU A 245 -33.27 -3.55 -4.11
CA LEU A 245 -32.37 -4.70 -3.98
C LEU A 245 -31.14 -4.36 -3.14
N PHE A 246 -30.62 -3.13 -3.27
CA PHE A 246 -29.39 -2.72 -2.60
C PHE A 246 -29.60 -2.40 -1.11
N LYS A 247 -30.85 -2.22 -0.66
CA LYS A 247 -31.17 -2.13 0.77
C LYS A 247 -30.88 -3.44 1.51
N LYS A 248 -30.92 -4.57 0.80
CA LYS A 248 -30.61 -5.92 1.32
C LYS A 248 -29.11 -6.23 1.33
N MET A 249 -28.26 -5.32 0.85
CA MET A 249 -26.82 -5.55 0.85
C MET A 249 -26.28 -5.64 2.28
N PRO A 250 -25.26 -6.49 2.54
CA PRO A 250 -24.60 -6.55 3.83
C PRO A 250 -24.06 -5.17 4.28
N ALA A 251 -23.81 -5.00 5.57
CA ALA A 251 -23.22 -3.76 6.08
C ALA A 251 -21.82 -3.45 5.49
N SER A 252 -21.06 -4.49 5.14
CA SER A 252 -19.66 -4.41 4.70
C SER A 252 -19.37 -5.37 3.54
N GLU A 253 -18.50 -4.94 2.61
CA GLU A 253 -18.06 -5.78 1.47
C GLU A 253 -17.43 -7.10 1.93
N LYS A 254 -16.81 -7.12 3.11
CA LYS A 254 -16.12 -8.30 3.66
C LYS A 254 -17.08 -9.45 3.98
N ASN A 255 -18.37 -9.14 4.10
CA ASN A 255 -19.42 -10.08 4.41
C ASN A 255 -20.06 -10.68 3.15
N ILE A 256 -19.62 -10.26 1.96
CA ILE A 256 -20.13 -10.79 0.69
C ILE A 256 -19.45 -12.12 0.39
N LYS A 257 -20.10 -13.22 0.80
CA LYS A 257 -19.56 -14.58 0.66
C LYS A 257 -19.23 -14.93 -0.80
N PHE A 258 -20.09 -14.55 -1.76
CA PHE A 258 -19.88 -14.91 -3.17
C PHE A 258 -18.60 -14.30 -3.75
N MET A 259 -18.22 -13.09 -3.35
CA MET A 259 -16.97 -12.44 -3.81
C MET A 259 -15.72 -13.20 -3.34
N LYS A 260 -15.77 -13.85 -2.18
CA LYS A 260 -14.70 -14.75 -1.71
C LYS A 260 -14.62 -15.99 -2.59
N THR A 261 -15.76 -16.59 -2.93
CA THR A 261 -15.82 -17.73 -3.85
C THR A 261 -15.31 -17.37 -5.24
N ALA A 262 -15.73 -16.23 -5.80
CA ALA A 262 -15.24 -15.72 -7.08
C ALA A 262 -13.72 -15.49 -7.05
N SER A 263 -13.20 -14.92 -5.96
CA SER A 263 -11.76 -14.73 -5.77
C SER A 263 -10.96 -16.04 -5.76
N LYS A 264 -11.50 -17.12 -5.17
CA LYS A 264 -10.85 -18.45 -5.21
C LYS A 264 -10.75 -19.00 -6.64
N LYS A 265 -11.72 -18.66 -7.49
CA LYS A 265 -11.72 -18.98 -8.93
C LYS A 265 -10.92 -17.97 -9.78
N LYS A 266 -10.13 -17.10 -9.16
CA LYS A 266 -9.39 -16.00 -9.84
C LYS A 266 -10.31 -15.07 -10.65
N ALA A 267 -11.56 -14.91 -10.24
CA ALA A 267 -12.54 -14.01 -10.86
C ALA A 267 -13.13 -13.04 -9.82
N GLY A 268 -12.36 -12.68 -8.79
CA GLY A 268 -12.75 -11.67 -7.81
C GLY A 268 -12.61 -10.24 -8.36
N ALA A 269 -13.05 -9.24 -7.60
CA ALA A 269 -13.00 -7.83 -8.03
C ALA A 269 -11.59 -7.36 -8.45
N SER A 270 -10.53 -7.81 -7.78
CA SER A 270 -9.16 -7.48 -8.19
C SER A 270 -8.80 -8.10 -9.54
N ASN A 271 -9.20 -9.35 -9.78
CA ASN A 271 -8.96 -10.05 -11.03
C ASN A 271 -9.75 -9.43 -12.19
N ILE A 272 -11.02 -9.04 -11.96
CA ILE A 272 -11.85 -8.32 -12.94
C ILE A 272 -11.22 -6.98 -13.30
N ARG A 273 -10.74 -6.25 -12.29
CA ARG A 273 -10.03 -4.98 -12.50
C ARG A 273 -8.73 -5.15 -13.28
N ASP A 274 -8.00 -6.25 -13.08
CA ASP A 274 -6.81 -6.59 -13.86
C ASP A 274 -7.17 -6.99 -15.29
N TRP A 275 -8.21 -7.83 -15.47
CA TRP A 275 -8.75 -8.17 -16.78
C TRP A 275 -9.14 -6.92 -17.56
N PHE A 276 -9.94 -6.02 -16.97
CA PHE A 276 -10.39 -4.80 -17.65
C PHE A 276 -9.19 -3.96 -18.10
N PHE A 277 -8.16 -3.82 -17.26
CA PHE A 277 -6.96 -3.07 -17.63
C PHE A 277 -6.23 -3.75 -18.78
N ASN A 278 -6.00 -5.07 -18.70
CA ASN A 278 -5.28 -5.81 -19.71
C ASN A 278 -6.02 -5.81 -21.04
N LYS A 279 -7.33 -6.07 -21.01
CA LYS A 279 -8.20 -6.02 -22.19
C LYS A 279 -8.18 -4.65 -22.83
N ALA A 280 -8.43 -3.60 -22.05
CA ALA A 280 -8.52 -2.24 -22.58
C ALA A 280 -7.18 -1.74 -23.14
N PHE A 281 -6.09 -1.94 -22.40
CA PHE A 281 -4.79 -1.36 -22.73
C PHE A 281 -3.99 -2.24 -23.71
N TYR A 282 -3.76 -3.51 -23.36
CA TYR A 282 -2.88 -4.40 -24.14
C TYR A 282 -3.58 -5.05 -25.33
N GLU A 283 -4.85 -5.45 -25.20
CA GLU A 283 -5.55 -6.12 -26.31
C GLU A 283 -6.27 -5.14 -27.24
N LEU A 284 -6.90 -4.10 -26.70
CA LEU A 284 -7.71 -3.15 -27.48
C LEU A 284 -7.00 -1.82 -27.80
N ASN A 285 -5.73 -1.68 -27.45
CA ASN A 285 -4.91 -0.49 -27.71
C ASN A 285 -5.58 0.81 -27.21
N GLY A 286 -6.06 0.78 -25.97
CA GLY A 286 -6.64 1.92 -25.29
C GLY A 286 -5.59 2.92 -24.83
N ASP A 287 -5.97 4.19 -24.67
CA ASP A 287 -5.06 5.19 -24.08
C ASP A 287 -4.79 4.90 -22.59
N LEU A 288 -3.52 4.73 -22.22
CA LEU A 288 -3.11 4.36 -20.85
C LEU A 288 -3.64 5.34 -19.79
N ASN A 289 -3.58 6.64 -20.05
CA ASN A 289 -4.01 7.65 -19.09
C ASN A 289 -5.52 7.63 -18.91
N ARG A 290 -6.29 7.45 -20.00
CA ARG A 290 -7.75 7.31 -19.95
C ARG A 290 -8.16 6.00 -19.28
N VAL A 291 -7.54 4.86 -19.61
CA VAL A 291 -7.82 3.57 -18.96
C VAL A 291 -7.52 3.62 -17.47
N ASN A 292 -6.40 4.23 -17.07
CA ASN A 292 -6.10 4.44 -15.65
C ASN A 292 -7.13 5.35 -14.98
N PHE A 293 -7.60 6.40 -15.65
CA PHE A 293 -8.66 7.26 -15.13
C PHE A 293 -9.99 6.52 -14.95
N ILE A 294 -10.43 5.74 -15.95
CA ILE A 294 -11.67 4.93 -15.91
C ILE A 294 -11.70 4.06 -14.65
N GLN A 295 -10.59 3.36 -14.36
CA GLN A 295 -10.52 2.50 -13.19
C GLN A 295 -10.07 3.22 -11.91
N SER A 296 -9.74 4.51 -11.97
CA SER A 296 -9.05 5.21 -10.87
C SER A 296 -7.76 4.50 -10.41
N ARG A 297 -6.97 3.94 -11.33
CA ARG A 297 -5.64 3.36 -11.08
C ARG A 297 -4.59 4.46 -10.88
N GLY A 298 -3.50 4.11 -10.20
CA GLY A 298 -2.39 5.03 -9.89
C GLY A 298 -2.58 5.87 -8.63
N GLU A 299 -1.63 6.77 -8.41
CA GLU A 299 -1.70 7.80 -7.38
C GLU A 299 -2.62 8.96 -7.84
N LYS A 300 -2.88 9.92 -6.95
CA LYS A 300 -3.57 11.17 -7.34
C LYS A 300 -2.66 11.92 -8.32
N GLY A 301 -2.85 11.68 -9.61
CA GLY A 301 -2.15 12.38 -10.68
C GLY A 301 -2.58 13.86 -10.77
N PRO A 302 -2.48 14.51 -11.94
CA PRO A 302 -2.79 15.93 -12.09
C PRO A 302 -4.28 16.29 -11.90
N TRP A 303 -5.14 15.30 -11.62
CA TRP A 303 -6.58 15.46 -11.47
C TRP A 303 -6.97 15.82 -10.03
N THR A 304 -6.32 16.84 -9.49
CA THR A 304 -6.51 17.30 -8.10
C THR A 304 -7.73 18.20 -7.95
N SER A 305 -8.11 18.96 -8.99
CA SER A 305 -9.30 19.83 -8.98
C SER A 305 -10.51 19.17 -9.66
N TYR A 306 -11.72 19.63 -9.29
CA TYR A 306 -12.97 19.16 -9.91
C TYR A 306 -12.99 19.41 -11.44
N ALA A 307 -12.57 20.60 -11.87
CA ALA A 307 -12.50 20.95 -13.29
C ALA A 307 -11.54 20.03 -14.08
N ALA A 308 -10.37 19.73 -13.52
CA ALA A 308 -9.42 18.81 -14.13
C ALA A 308 -10.00 17.38 -14.23
N ARG A 309 -10.70 16.92 -13.18
CA ARG A 309 -11.40 15.62 -13.18
C ARG A 309 -12.53 15.58 -14.21
N PHE A 310 -13.29 16.65 -14.37
CA PHE A 310 -14.40 16.72 -15.34
C PHE A 310 -13.88 16.75 -16.79
N LYS A 311 -12.81 17.50 -17.08
CA LYS A 311 -12.14 17.46 -18.39
C LYS A 311 -11.56 16.07 -18.68
N ALA A 312 -10.99 15.42 -17.67
CA ALA A 312 -10.49 14.05 -17.79
C ALA A 312 -11.63 13.05 -18.05
N LEU A 313 -12.78 13.23 -17.39
CA LEU A 313 -13.98 12.41 -17.59
C LEU A 313 -14.46 12.42 -19.04
N LYS A 314 -14.58 13.58 -19.69
CA LYS A 314 -15.01 13.64 -21.10
C LYS A 314 -14.13 12.77 -22.02
N GLY A 315 -12.81 12.86 -21.87
CA GLY A 315 -11.90 12.02 -22.66
C GLY A 315 -11.92 10.55 -22.24
N ALA A 316 -12.16 10.24 -20.96
CA ALA A 316 -12.31 8.87 -20.49
C ALA A 316 -13.60 8.22 -21.01
N VAL A 317 -14.70 8.97 -21.12
CA VAL A 317 -15.95 8.52 -21.73
C VAL A 317 -15.75 8.24 -23.22
N LYS A 318 -15.08 9.11 -23.95
CA LYS A 318 -14.76 8.88 -25.37
C LYS A 318 -13.95 7.58 -25.55
N GLU A 319 -12.94 7.37 -24.71
CA GLU A 319 -12.16 6.13 -24.75
C GLU A 319 -13.00 4.90 -24.37
N TYR A 320 -13.84 5.01 -23.35
CA TYR A 320 -14.72 3.93 -22.91
C TYR A 320 -15.68 3.48 -24.02
N LYS A 321 -16.31 4.42 -24.75
CA LYS A 321 -17.16 4.10 -25.91
C LYS A 321 -16.39 3.39 -27.02
N LYS A 322 -15.21 3.90 -27.38
CA LYS A 322 -14.31 3.26 -28.35
C LYS A 322 -13.95 1.82 -27.92
N LEU A 323 -13.72 1.58 -26.63
CA LEU A 323 -13.46 0.22 -26.12
C LEU A 323 -14.69 -0.67 -26.22
N MET A 324 -15.90 -0.16 -25.93
CA MET A 324 -17.16 -0.89 -26.14
C MET A 324 -17.34 -1.30 -27.61
N GLU A 325 -17.14 -0.38 -28.55
CA GLU A 325 -17.21 -0.62 -30.00
C GLU A 325 -16.21 -1.69 -30.46
N LYS A 326 -15.01 -1.71 -29.86
CA LYS A 326 -13.99 -2.73 -30.09
C LYS A 326 -14.28 -4.09 -29.43
N GLY A 327 -15.45 -4.27 -28.84
CA GLY A 327 -15.87 -5.55 -28.25
C GLY A 327 -15.30 -5.81 -26.86
N MET A 328 -14.96 -4.78 -26.07
CA MET A 328 -14.48 -4.95 -24.69
C MET A 328 -15.37 -5.86 -23.82
N PHE A 329 -16.68 -5.83 -24.08
CA PHE A 329 -17.67 -6.59 -23.33
C PHE A 329 -18.39 -7.64 -24.20
N ALA A 330 -17.84 -7.99 -25.37
CA ALA A 330 -18.48 -8.91 -26.31
C ALA A 330 -18.77 -10.29 -25.72
N PHE A 331 -17.99 -10.73 -24.71
CA PHE A 331 -18.23 -12.01 -24.03
C PHE A 331 -19.51 -12.03 -23.17
N LEU A 332 -20.11 -10.87 -22.88
CA LEU A 332 -21.36 -10.76 -22.13
C LEU A 332 -22.61 -10.97 -23.00
N SER A 333 -22.48 -10.75 -24.31
CA SER A 333 -23.46 -11.18 -25.32
C SER A 333 -23.39 -12.70 -25.50
#